data_AF-A0A1C4BJL1-F1
#
_entry.id   AF-A0A1C4BJL1-F1
#
_cell.length_a   1.000
_cell.length_b   1.000
_cell.length_c   1.000
_cell.angle_alpha   90.00
_cell.angle_beta   90.00
_cell.angle_gamma   90.00
#
_symmetry.space_group_name_H-M   'P 1'
#
loop_
_entity.id
_entity.type
_entity.pdbx_description
1 polymer ?
#
loop_
_entity_poly.entity_id
_entity_poly.type
_entity_poly.pdbx_seq_one_letter_code
_entity_poly.pdbx_strand_id
1 'polypeptide(L)'
;MFSFSKPKFYIKSYQYDKGYDSFTLKIFSEVKEKKCGFINISKEHVTFQYYYNFNNSKKGAVSVKDIIFDYKNSQFLIINKVNNDKILSINCKEDIYIKANNYLIEKKKQFKDESFKSSLDIFLNR
;
A
#
# COMPACT_ATOMS: atom_id res chain seq x y z
N MET A 1 16.79 -9.69 -31.75
CA MET A 1 15.41 -9.29 -31.41
C MET A 1 15.26 -9.40 -29.88
N PHE A 2 15.49 -8.31 -29.14
CA PHE A 2 15.40 -8.36 -27.67
C PHE A 2 13.93 -8.31 -27.28
N SER A 3 13.38 -9.47 -26.93
CA SER A 3 12.10 -9.54 -26.21
C SER A 3 12.32 -8.92 -24.84
N PHE A 4 11.98 -7.64 -24.67
CA PHE A 4 11.87 -7.01 -23.36
C PHE A 4 10.66 -7.63 -22.65
N SER A 5 10.87 -8.78 -22.00
CA SER A 5 9.93 -9.27 -21.01
C SER A 5 9.69 -8.14 -20.01
N LYS A 6 8.43 -7.73 -19.85
CA LYS A 6 8.08 -6.70 -18.86
C LYS A 6 8.67 -7.11 -17.51
N PRO A 7 9.26 -6.19 -16.76
CA PRO A 7 9.73 -6.48 -15.42
C PRO A 7 8.65 -7.14 -14.60
N LYS A 8 8.98 -8.30 -14.07
CA LYS A 8 8.20 -8.88 -13.00
C LYS A 8 8.72 -8.33 -11.67
N PHE A 9 7.79 -7.83 -10.88
CA PHE A 9 8.04 -7.29 -9.56
C PHE A 9 7.34 -8.14 -8.51
N TYR A 10 7.93 -8.20 -7.32
CA TYR A 10 7.37 -8.94 -6.21
C TYR A 10 7.65 -8.28 -4.87
N ILE A 11 6.82 -8.56 -3.89
CA ILE A 11 7.01 -8.16 -2.50
C ILE A 11 7.66 -9.33 -1.76
N LYS A 12 8.87 -9.10 -1.24
CA LYS A 12 9.65 -10.13 -0.53
C LYS A 12 9.63 -9.97 0.99
N SER A 13 9.55 -8.72 1.46
CA SER A 13 9.67 -8.42 2.88
C SER A 13 8.89 -7.16 3.25
N TYR A 14 8.67 -7.01 4.55
CA TYR A 14 8.01 -5.86 5.14
C TYR A 14 8.75 -5.40 6.40
N GLN A 15 8.45 -4.20 6.84
CA GLN A 15 9.00 -3.61 8.06
C GLN A 15 7.92 -2.78 8.73
N TYR A 16 7.72 -3.00 10.02
CA TYR A 16 6.91 -2.14 10.86
C TYR A 16 7.80 -1.13 11.56
N ASP A 17 7.47 0.15 11.42
CA ASP A 17 8.16 1.23 12.10
C ASP A 17 7.25 1.80 13.18
N LYS A 18 7.60 1.53 14.45
CA LYS A 18 6.84 2.00 15.61
C LYS A 18 6.96 3.51 15.82
N GLY A 19 8.08 4.12 15.43
CA GLY A 19 8.31 5.55 15.65
C GLY A 19 7.46 6.42 14.74
N TYR A 20 7.28 5.97 13.50
CA TYR A 20 6.46 6.66 12.50
C TYR A 20 5.05 6.06 12.35
N ASP A 21 4.72 5.05 13.15
CA ASP A 21 3.50 4.26 13.04
C ASP A 21 3.16 3.96 11.57
N SER A 22 4.08 3.22 10.93
CA SER A 22 3.95 2.88 9.51
C SER A 22 4.35 1.45 9.19
N PHE A 23 3.74 0.87 8.16
CA PHE A 23 4.02 -0.46 7.66
C PHE A 23 4.53 -0.40 6.22
N THR A 24 5.78 -0.77 6.00
CA THR A 24 6.44 -0.66 4.69
C THR A 24 6.68 -2.02 4.07
N LEU A 25 6.09 -2.27 2.90
CA LEU A 25 6.37 -3.39 2.01
C LEU A 25 7.53 -3.03 1.07
N LYS A 26 8.52 -3.91 0.93
CA LYS A 26 9.68 -3.70 0.04
C LYS A 26 9.47 -4.43 -1.28
N ILE A 27 9.55 -3.69 -2.39
CA ILE A 27 9.38 -4.21 -3.74
C ILE A 27 10.74 -4.57 -4.34
N PHE A 28 10.83 -5.75 -4.95
CA PHE A 28 12.01 -6.30 -5.60
C PHE A 28 11.72 -6.60 -7.07
N SER A 29 12.76 -6.48 -7.90
CA SER A 29 12.72 -6.90 -9.30
C SER A 29 13.15 -8.36 -9.42
N GLU A 30 12.42 -9.19 -10.17
CA GLU A 30 12.80 -10.59 -10.39
C GLU A 30 14.12 -10.73 -11.18
N VAL A 31 14.47 -9.77 -12.04
CA VAL A 31 15.64 -9.88 -12.92
C VAL A 31 16.96 -9.67 -12.18
N LYS A 32 17.00 -8.73 -11.23
CA LYS A 32 18.21 -8.35 -10.49
C LYS A 32 18.19 -8.76 -9.02
N GLU A 33 17.05 -9.25 -8.53
CA GLU A 33 16.74 -9.50 -7.12
C GLU A 33 17.07 -8.34 -6.17
N LYS A 34 17.08 -7.12 -6.70
CA LYS A 34 17.39 -5.90 -5.94
C LYS A 34 16.11 -5.18 -5.54
N LYS A 35 16.14 -4.57 -4.35
CA LYS A 35 15.10 -3.65 -3.90
C LYS A 35 15.01 -2.51 -4.92
N CYS A 36 13.82 -2.29 -5.45
CA CYS A 36 13.56 -1.30 -6.48
C CYS A 36 12.36 -0.40 -6.16
N GLY A 37 11.77 -0.57 -4.97
CA GLY A 37 10.66 0.26 -4.53
C GLY A 37 10.10 -0.13 -3.17
N PHE A 38 8.97 0.48 -2.85
CA PHE A 38 8.21 0.20 -1.64
C PHE A 38 6.73 0.58 -1.79
N ILE A 39 5.92 0.04 -0.87
CA ILE A 39 4.59 0.54 -0.53
C ILE A 39 4.63 0.83 0.97
N ASN A 40 4.36 2.07 1.39
CA ASN A 40 4.31 2.45 2.80
C ASN A 40 2.86 2.82 3.15
N ILE A 41 2.37 2.17 4.21
CA ILE A 41 1.05 2.42 4.78
C ILE A 41 1.29 3.21 6.06
N SER A 42 0.89 4.48 6.07
CA SER A 42 0.93 5.34 7.25
C SER A 42 -0.48 5.49 7.83
N LYS A 43 -0.62 6.33 8.87
CA LYS A 43 -1.92 6.67 9.45
C LYS A 43 -2.90 7.20 8.41
N GLU A 44 -2.45 8.07 7.52
CA GLU A 44 -3.34 8.83 6.64
C GLU A 44 -3.29 8.38 5.17
N HIS A 45 -2.13 7.89 4.72
CA HIS A 45 -1.86 7.66 3.32
C HIS A 45 -1.21 6.30 3.09
N VAL A 46 -1.54 5.70 1.95
CA VAL A 46 -0.72 4.65 1.35
C VAL A 46 0.08 5.27 0.23
N THR A 47 1.38 5.29 0.38
CA THR A 47 2.33 5.76 -0.62
C THR A 47 2.99 4.57 -1.30
N PHE A 48 3.25 4.67 -2.59
CA PHE A 48 3.94 3.64 -3.35
C PHE A 48 4.90 4.27 -4.33
N GLN A 49 6.07 3.65 -4.46
CA GLN A 49 7.12 4.12 -5.34
C GLN A 49 7.96 2.93 -5.78
N TYR A 50 8.11 2.72 -7.09
CA TYR A 50 9.02 1.72 -7.60
C TYR A 50 9.57 2.09 -8.98
N TYR A 51 10.74 1.54 -9.27
CA TYR A 51 11.56 1.87 -10.42
C TYR A 51 11.95 0.59 -11.15
N TYR A 52 11.80 0.56 -12.47
CA TYR A 52 12.46 -0.47 -13.27
C TYR A 52 13.83 0.01 -13.75
N ASN A 53 13.81 1.18 -14.40
CA ASN A 53 14.92 1.83 -15.10
C ASN A 53 14.85 3.34 -14.82
N PHE A 54 15.88 4.13 -15.18
CA PHE A 54 15.87 5.60 -15.02
C PHE A 54 14.63 6.31 -15.58
N ASN A 55 14.00 5.75 -16.63
CA ASN A 55 12.84 6.36 -17.29
C ASN A 55 11.48 5.78 -16.85
N ASN A 56 11.46 4.67 -16.10
CA ASN A 56 10.22 3.98 -15.72
C ASN A 56 10.09 3.92 -14.20
N SER A 57 9.59 5.03 -13.65
CA SER A 57 9.23 5.15 -12.25
C SER A 57 7.72 5.31 -12.11
N LYS A 58 7.11 4.56 -11.19
CA LYS A 58 5.73 4.81 -10.75
C LYS A 58 5.78 5.28 -9.32
N LYS A 59 5.15 6.43 -9.05
CA LYS A 59 4.99 6.99 -7.70
C LYS A 59 3.57 7.47 -7.50
N GLY A 60 3.07 7.41 -6.27
CA GLY A 60 1.76 7.96 -5.92
C GLY A 60 1.46 7.83 -4.44
N ALA A 61 0.41 8.52 -4.03
CA ALA A 61 -0.13 8.50 -2.68
C ALA A 61 -1.65 8.53 -2.77
N VAL A 62 -2.31 7.72 -1.96
CA VAL A 62 -3.78 7.66 -1.88
C VAL A 62 -4.18 7.61 -0.42
N SER A 63 -5.27 8.28 -0.04
CA SER A 63 -5.76 8.23 1.33
C SER A 63 -6.06 6.79 1.75
N VAL A 64 -5.73 6.45 3.00
CA VAL A 64 -6.11 5.17 3.62
C VAL A 64 -7.63 4.92 3.55
N LYS A 65 -8.45 5.99 3.59
CA LYS A 65 -9.91 5.88 3.48
C LYS A 65 -10.38 5.36 2.12
N ASP A 66 -9.62 5.70 1.08
CA ASP A 66 -10.01 5.52 -0.32
C ASP A 66 -9.31 4.34 -0.98
N ILE A 67 -8.58 3.52 -0.22
CA ILE A 67 -7.81 2.42 -0.78
C ILE A 67 -8.38 1.07 -0.36
N ILE A 68 -8.35 0.08 -1.25
CA ILE A 68 -8.70 -1.31 -0.97
C ILE A 68 -7.51 -2.17 -1.33
N PHE A 69 -7.17 -3.10 -0.42
CA PHE A 69 -6.23 -4.17 -0.71
C PHE A 69 -7.00 -5.45 -0.99
N ASP A 70 -6.65 -6.10 -2.09
CA ASP A 70 -7.23 -7.38 -2.50
C ASP A 70 -6.12 -8.37 -2.86
N TYR A 71 -6.42 -9.66 -2.79
CA TYR A 71 -5.48 -10.73 -3.08
C TYR A 71 -6.10 -11.76 -4.01
N LYS A 72 -5.54 -11.89 -5.21
CA LYS A 72 -6.04 -12.83 -6.21
C LYS A 72 -4.88 -13.38 -7.04
N ASN A 73 -4.88 -14.69 -7.29
CA ASN A 73 -3.88 -15.37 -8.13
C ASN A 73 -2.43 -15.04 -7.73
N SER A 74 -2.15 -15.06 -6.42
CA SER A 74 -0.84 -14.70 -5.86
C SER A 74 -0.39 -13.25 -6.09
N GLN A 75 -1.34 -12.36 -6.41
CA GLN A 75 -1.09 -10.94 -6.60
C GLN A 75 -1.72 -10.11 -5.50
N PHE A 76 -0.93 -9.19 -4.95
CA PHE A 76 -1.39 -8.07 -4.15
C PHE A 76 -1.92 -6.99 -5.09
N LEU A 77 -3.18 -6.65 -4.92
CA LEU A 77 -3.87 -5.60 -5.66
C LEU A 77 -4.08 -4.38 -4.77
N ILE A 78 -3.79 -3.20 -5.31
CA ILE A 78 -4.13 -1.92 -4.70
C ILE A 78 -5.14 -1.24 -5.60
N ILE A 79 -6.32 -0.92 -5.06
CA ILE A 79 -7.45 -0.36 -5.80
C ILE A 79 -7.85 0.96 -5.13
N ASN A 80 -8.07 2.00 -5.92
CA ASN A 80 -8.71 3.22 -5.45
C ASN A 80 -10.23 2.99 -5.44
N LYS A 81 -10.85 3.12 -4.28
CA LYS A 81 -12.29 2.92 -4.07
C LYS A 81 -13.14 4.01 -4.74
N VAL A 82 -12.64 5.24 -4.84
CA VAL A 82 -13.42 6.39 -5.35
C VAL A 82 -13.73 6.24 -6.82
N ASN A 83 -12.74 5.80 -7.61
CA ASN A 83 -12.88 5.65 -9.07
C ASN A 83 -12.77 4.20 -9.55
N ASN A 84 -12.64 3.24 -8.63
CA ASN A 84 -12.45 1.80 -8.89
C ASN A 84 -11.21 1.47 -9.73
N ASP A 85 -10.22 2.37 -9.79
CA ASP A 85 -9.02 2.16 -10.59
C ASP A 85 -8.02 1.24 -9.89
N LYS A 86 -7.49 0.27 -10.65
CA LYS A 86 -6.36 -0.55 -10.21
C LYS A 86 -5.07 0.28 -10.22
N ILE A 87 -4.60 0.66 -9.04
CA ILE A 87 -3.36 1.38 -8.84
C ILE A 87 -2.15 0.46 -9.06
N LEU A 88 -2.16 -0.73 -8.47
CA LEU A 88 -1.03 -1.66 -8.51
C LEU A 88 -1.49 -3.11 -8.52
N SER A 89 -0.70 -3.95 -9.18
CA SER A 89 -0.84 -5.42 -9.24
C SER A 89 0.56 -5.98 -9.15
N ILE A 90 0.90 -6.68 -8.06
CA ILE A 90 2.27 -7.16 -7.84
C ILE A 90 2.28 -8.52 -7.17
N ASN A 91 3.22 -9.40 -7.55
CA ASN A 91 3.34 -10.73 -6.94
C ASN A 91 3.65 -10.59 -5.44
N CYS A 92 2.96 -11.36 -4.61
CA CYS A 92 3.12 -11.28 -3.16
C CYS A 92 2.74 -12.61 -2.51
N LYS A 93 3.47 -12.98 -1.45
CA LYS A 93 3.03 -14.07 -0.58
C LYS A 93 1.79 -13.64 0.19
N GLU A 94 0.87 -14.58 0.39
CA GLU A 94 -0.41 -14.33 1.07
C GLU A 94 -0.21 -13.82 2.50
N ASP A 95 0.78 -14.34 3.23
CA ASP A 95 1.07 -13.93 4.61
C ASP A 95 1.45 -12.44 4.72
N ILE A 96 2.21 -11.93 3.74
CA ILE A 96 2.59 -10.51 3.66
C ILE A 96 1.36 -9.67 3.35
N TYR A 97 0.49 -10.14 2.44
CA TYR A 97 -0.78 -9.47 2.13
C TYR A 97 -1.66 -9.37 3.38
N ILE A 98 -1.87 -10.47 4.11
CA ILE A 98 -2.71 -10.52 5.32
C ILE A 98 -2.22 -9.49 6.34
N LYS A 99 -0.91 -9.43 6.60
CA LYS A 99 -0.33 -8.46 7.55
C LYS A 99 -0.56 -7.02 7.11
N ALA A 100 -0.33 -6.70 5.84
CA ALA A 100 -0.57 -5.37 5.30
C ALA A 100 -2.05 -4.98 5.35
N ASN A 101 -2.95 -5.92 5.03
CA ASN A 101 -4.39 -5.69 5.05
C ASN A 101 -4.92 -5.47 6.47
N ASN A 102 -4.47 -6.28 7.44
CA ASN A 102 -4.80 -6.09 8.85
C ASN A 102 -4.36 -4.70 9.33
N TYR A 103 -3.14 -4.29 8.99
CA TYR A 103 -2.64 -2.97 9.34
C TYR A 103 -3.47 -1.84 8.70
N LEU A 104 -3.84 -1.97 7.42
CA LEU A 104 -4.73 -1.00 6.75
C LEU A 104 -6.09 -0.91 7.44
N ILE A 105 -6.67 -2.04 7.84
CA ILE A 105 -7.96 -2.11 8.56
C ILE A 105 -7.85 -1.36 9.90
N GLU A 106 -6.75 -1.55 10.63
CA GLU A 106 -6.50 -0.82 11.89
C GLU A 106 -6.45 0.69 11.67
N LYS A 107 -5.76 1.18 10.63
CA LYS A 107 -5.73 2.62 10.31
C LYS A 107 -7.09 3.17 9.90
N LYS A 108 -7.88 2.39 9.16
CA LYS A 108 -9.26 2.79 8.83
C LYS A 108 -10.17 2.89 10.04
N LYS A 109 -9.96 2.09 11.09
CA LYS A 109 -10.75 2.19 12.34
C LYS A 109 -10.49 3.51 13.06
N GLN A 110 -9.23 3.93 13.16
CA GLN A 110 -8.86 5.19 13.81
C GLN A 110 -9.58 6.40 13.20
N PHE A 111 -9.77 6.42 11.88
CA PHE A 111 -10.53 7.49 11.22
C PHE A 111 -12.02 7.52 11.57
N LYS A 112 -12.64 6.37 11.83
CA LYS A 112 -14.04 6.32 12.27
C LYS A 112 -14.17 6.84 13.70
N ASP A 113 -13.24 6.46 14.56
CA ASP A 113 -13.22 6.85 15.97
C ASP A 113 -12.95 8.36 16.14
N GLU A 114 -12.03 8.93 15.36
CA GLU A 114 -11.76 10.38 15.34
C GLU A 114 -12.96 11.18 14.84
N SER A 115 -13.65 10.70 13.80
CA SER A 115 -14.88 11.34 13.30
C SER A 115 -16.00 11.34 14.35
N PHE A 116 -16.10 10.26 15.12
CA PHE A 116 -17.11 10.14 16.19
C PHE A 116 -16.81 11.07 17.37
N LYS A 117 -15.54 11.14 17.82
CA LYS A 117 -15.11 12.08 18.86
C LYS A 117 -15.32 13.53 18.44
N SER A 118 -14.90 13.91 17.24
CA SER A 118 -15.11 15.26 16.73
C SER A 118 -16.59 15.64 16.68
N SER A 119 -17.47 14.71 16.38
CA SER A 119 -18.92 14.96 16.40
C SER A 119 -19.42 15.18 17.83
N LEU A 120 -19.03 14.31 18.77
CA LEU A 120 -19.38 14.44 20.18
C LEU A 120 -18.91 15.76 20.81
N ASP A 121 -17.68 16.19 20.52
CA ASP A 121 -17.13 17.45 21.05
C ASP A 121 -17.89 18.68 20.55
N ILE A 122 -18.47 18.63 19.36
CA ILE A 122 -19.35 19.69 18.84
C ILE A 122 -20.69 19.72 19.59
N PHE A 123 -21.22 18.54 19.97
CA PHE A 123 -22.46 18.45 20.71
C PHE A 123 -22.31 18.80 22.20
N LEU A 124 -21.14 18.55 22.80
CA LEU A 124 -20.89 18.80 24.23
C LEU A 124 -20.37 20.21 24.54
N ASN A 125 -19.88 20.95 23.53
CA ASN A 125 -19.45 22.36 23.67
C ASN A 125 -20.58 23.37 23.33
N ARG A 126 -21.84 22.96 23.43
CA ARG A 126 -23.04 23.81 23.33
C ARG A 126 -23.88 23.65 24.57
#